data_AF-A0A3P9KCG0-F1
#
_entry.id   AF-A0A3P9KCG0-F1
#
_cell.length_a   1.000
_cell.length_b   1.000
_cell.length_c   1.000
_cell.angle_alpha   90.00
_cell.angle_beta   90.00
_cell.angle_gamma   90.00
#
_symmetry.space_group_name_H-M   'P 1'
#
loop_
_entity.id
_entity.type
_entity.pdbx_description
1 polymer ?
#
loop_
_entity_poly.entity_id
_entity_poly.type
_entity_poly.pdbx_seq_one_letter_code
_entity_poly.pdbx_strand_id
1 'polypeptide(L)'
;MRGITGVILLLSLVSLIKANSSPTITTFVYNVCEDFAIGAIAFQIEATDEDNDPLTYTLSGSNAAYFEVNAATGHVAVKIPLDRESTNVMALQVIVSDGPNQTPGDLTLILLDANDNRPIFDQPSYDISIPETTAVGSSLFKVSANDADTGAAGVVSYSITMVTPSNGVGLFDIVSTTGEVKLKGKLNYNTMGTFYRLQITATVSLNMSLNIICLNYKIL
;
A
#
# COMPACT_ATOMS: atom_id res chain seq x y z
N MET A 1 8.20 -19.65 -96.72
CA MET A 1 8.10 -18.85 -95.48
C MET A 1 8.22 -19.80 -94.30
N ARG A 2 9.36 -19.79 -93.58
CA ARG A 2 9.48 -20.52 -92.30
C ARG A 2 9.51 -19.47 -91.20
N GLY A 3 8.41 -19.33 -90.48
CA GLY A 3 8.31 -18.44 -89.33
C GLY A 3 9.14 -19.01 -88.19
N ILE A 4 10.15 -18.27 -87.74
CA ILE A 4 10.87 -18.58 -86.51
C ILE A 4 9.95 -18.18 -85.36
N THR A 5 9.34 -19.15 -84.68
CA THR A 5 8.54 -18.89 -83.49
C THR A 5 9.50 -18.66 -82.32
N GLY A 6 9.82 -17.40 -82.05
CA GLY A 6 10.61 -17.03 -80.88
C GLY A 6 9.83 -17.32 -79.61
N VAL A 7 10.39 -18.16 -78.73
CA VAL A 7 9.85 -18.35 -77.37
C VAL A 7 10.33 -17.17 -76.53
N ILE A 8 9.40 -16.35 -76.04
CA ILE A 8 9.68 -15.29 -75.09
C ILE A 8 9.63 -15.90 -73.69
N LEU A 9 10.77 -15.92 -73.00
CA LEU A 9 10.85 -16.33 -71.60
C LEU A 9 10.63 -15.09 -70.71
N LEU A 10 9.51 -15.05 -70.00
CA LEU A 10 9.27 -14.06 -68.95
C LEU A 10 9.68 -14.66 -67.60
N LEU A 11 10.72 -14.12 -66.99
CA LEU A 11 11.10 -14.46 -65.62
C LEU A 11 10.40 -13.49 -64.68
N SER A 12 9.49 -14.01 -63.85
CA SER A 12 8.92 -13.27 -62.73
C SER A 12 9.71 -13.57 -61.46
N LEU A 13 10.09 -12.53 -60.74
CA LEU A 13 10.63 -12.64 -59.39
C LEU A 13 9.50 -12.37 -58.40
N VAL A 14 9.27 -13.30 -57.47
CA VAL A 14 8.39 -13.10 -56.31
C VAL A 14 9.27 -13.09 -55.08
N SER A 15 9.31 -11.95 -54.38
CA SER A 15 10.02 -11.82 -53.11
C SER A 15 9.02 -11.95 -51.96
N LEU A 16 9.41 -12.65 -50.90
CA LEU A 16 8.64 -12.74 -49.66
C LEU A 16 9.08 -11.60 -48.72
N ILE A 17 8.14 -11.03 -47.97
CA ILE A 17 8.42 -10.12 -46.85
C ILE A 17 8.07 -10.84 -45.54
N LYS A 18 8.81 -10.55 -44.46
CA LYS A 18 8.46 -11.03 -43.11
C LYS A 18 7.14 -10.37 -42.69
N ALA A 19 6.25 -11.13 -42.04
CA ALA A 19 5.05 -10.57 -41.42
C ALA A 19 5.41 -9.85 -40.11
N ASN A 20 4.62 -8.84 -39.73
CA ASN A 20 4.75 -8.21 -38.42
C ASN A 20 4.39 -9.20 -37.31
N SER A 21 5.23 -9.25 -36.30
CA SER A 21 5.00 -9.97 -35.06
C SER A 21 4.12 -9.12 -34.15
N SER A 22 3.36 -9.73 -33.25
CA SER A 22 2.57 -8.97 -32.27
C SER A 22 3.41 -8.67 -31.02
N PRO A 23 3.15 -7.55 -30.32
CA PRO A 23 3.80 -7.26 -29.05
C PRO A 23 3.54 -8.35 -28.01
N THR A 24 4.51 -8.59 -27.14
CA THR A 24 4.40 -9.53 -26.01
C THR A 24 4.60 -8.79 -24.70
N ILE A 25 3.62 -8.86 -23.81
CA ILE A 25 3.73 -8.36 -22.44
C ILE A 25 4.53 -9.38 -21.61
N THR A 26 5.56 -8.94 -20.90
CA THR A 26 6.47 -9.81 -20.16
C THR A 26 6.22 -9.81 -18.66
N THR A 27 5.56 -8.77 -18.12
CA THR A 27 5.23 -8.65 -16.69
C THR A 27 3.76 -8.33 -16.47
N PHE A 28 3.10 -9.13 -15.63
CA PHE A 28 1.67 -9.03 -15.31
C PHE A 28 1.37 -8.66 -13.85
N VAL A 29 2.38 -8.66 -12.98
CA VAL A 29 2.22 -8.37 -11.55
C VAL A 29 3.20 -7.28 -11.13
N TYR A 30 2.68 -6.23 -10.50
CA TYR A 30 3.48 -5.12 -9.99
C TYR A 30 3.19 -4.89 -8.52
N ASN A 31 4.24 -4.62 -7.75
CA ASN A 31 4.10 -4.15 -6.38
C ASN A 31 4.15 -2.62 -6.40
N VAL A 32 3.16 -1.97 -5.81
CA VAL A 32 3.03 -0.50 -5.81
C VAL A 32 2.78 -0.03 -4.40
N CYS A 33 3.53 0.95 -3.92
CA CYS A 33 3.26 1.52 -2.60
C CYS A 33 2.04 2.41 -2.60
N GLU A 34 1.22 2.33 -1.55
CA GLU A 34 0.03 3.16 -1.49
C GLU A 34 0.34 4.66 -1.35
N ASP A 35 1.46 4.99 -0.72
CA ASP A 35 1.91 6.36 -0.44
C ASP A 35 2.64 7.03 -1.62
N PHE A 36 2.46 6.53 -2.85
CA PHE A 36 2.92 7.22 -4.05
C PHE A 36 2.16 8.55 -4.22
N ALA A 37 2.92 9.64 -4.36
CA ALA A 37 2.35 10.95 -4.61
C ALA A 37 1.64 10.99 -5.97
N ILE A 38 0.58 11.81 -6.08
CA ILE A 38 -0.07 12.07 -7.36
C ILE A 38 0.97 12.62 -8.36
N GLY A 39 1.00 12.03 -9.55
CA GLY A 39 1.93 12.31 -10.62
C GLY A 39 3.24 11.51 -10.57
N ALA A 40 3.52 10.79 -9.48
CA ALA A 40 4.69 9.93 -9.39
C ALA A 40 4.50 8.68 -10.25
N ILE A 41 5.57 8.25 -10.93
CA ILE A 41 5.60 6.99 -11.69
C ILE A 41 5.62 5.83 -10.69
N ALA A 42 4.59 4.99 -10.75
CA ALA A 42 4.46 3.82 -9.88
C ALA A 42 5.18 2.60 -10.47
N PHE A 43 5.07 2.39 -11.77
CA PHE A 43 5.71 1.29 -12.50
C PHE A 43 5.75 1.58 -14.00
N GLN A 44 6.49 0.76 -14.74
CA GLN A 44 6.51 0.74 -16.20
C GLN A 44 5.91 -0.57 -16.70
N ILE A 45 5.08 -0.52 -17.73
CA ILE A 45 4.59 -1.72 -18.40
C ILE A 45 5.73 -2.34 -19.22
N GLU A 46 6.08 -3.57 -18.91
CA GLU A 46 7.12 -4.32 -19.62
C GLU A 46 6.53 -5.11 -20.80
N ALA A 47 6.91 -4.71 -22.01
CA ALA A 47 6.55 -5.40 -23.24
C ALA A 47 7.67 -5.34 -24.28
N THR A 48 7.72 -6.34 -25.15
CA THR A 48 8.72 -6.48 -26.21
C THR A 48 8.05 -6.79 -27.54
N ASP A 49 8.70 -6.46 -28.63
CA ASP A 49 8.29 -6.86 -29.97
C ASP A 49 9.48 -7.46 -30.73
N GLU A 50 9.25 -8.55 -31.47
CA GLU A 50 10.33 -9.26 -32.17
C GLU A 50 10.89 -8.46 -33.35
N ASP A 51 10.08 -7.59 -33.95
CA ASP A 51 10.47 -6.70 -35.05
C ASP A 51 11.05 -5.38 -34.53
N ASN A 52 11.02 -5.17 -33.21
CA ASN A 52 11.43 -3.95 -32.49
C ASN A 52 10.62 -2.72 -32.94
N ASP A 53 9.34 -2.91 -33.25
CA ASP A 53 8.45 -1.81 -33.58
C ASP A 53 8.19 -0.90 -32.37
N PRO A 54 7.96 0.42 -32.58
CA PRO A 54 7.57 1.32 -31.51
C PRO A 54 6.25 0.90 -30.86
N LEU A 55 6.27 0.69 -29.55
CA LEU A 55 5.09 0.27 -28.79
C LEU A 55 4.32 1.45 -28.22
N THR A 56 3.00 1.32 -28.23
CA THR A 56 2.08 2.25 -27.59
C THR A 56 1.21 1.56 -26.55
N TYR A 57 0.88 2.28 -25.47
CA TYR A 57 0.23 1.73 -24.28
C TYR A 57 -1.05 2.48 -23.94
N THR A 58 -2.11 1.73 -23.63
CA THR A 58 -3.38 2.29 -23.14
C THR A 58 -3.93 1.48 -21.98
N LEU A 59 -4.56 2.16 -21.02
CA LEU A 59 -5.15 1.55 -19.83
C LEU A 59 -6.67 1.55 -19.92
N SER A 60 -7.29 0.49 -19.40
CA SER A 60 -8.74 0.34 -19.27
C SER A 60 -9.11 -0.54 -18.06
N GLY A 61 -10.40 -0.75 -17.84
CA GLY A 61 -10.93 -1.46 -16.67
C GLY A 61 -11.36 -0.53 -15.52
N SER A 62 -11.88 -1.11 -14.45
CA SER A 62 -12.51 -0.37 -13.34
C SER A 62 -11.53 0.52 -12.57
N ASN A 63 -10.26 0.11 -12.46
CA ASN A 63 -9.24 0.84 -11.71
C ASN A 63 -8.39 1.77 -12.58
N ALA A 64 -8.64 1.86 -13.89
CA ALA A 64 -7.85 2.72 -14.78
C ALA A 64 -7.93 4.21 -14.41
N ALA A 65 -9.01 4.64 -13.73
CA ALA A 65 -9.15 6.03 -13.28
C ALA A 65 -8.11 6.46 -12.23
N TYR A 66 -7.52 5.50 -11.50
CA TYR A 66 -6.49 5.76 -10.50
C TYR A 66 -5.12 6.06 -11.11
N PHE A 67 -4.94 5.80 -12.41
CA PHE A 67 -3.64 5.86 -13.07
C PHE A 67 -3.69 6.65 -14.37
N GLU A 68 -2.52 7.06 -14.83
CA GLU A 68 -2.30 7.63 -16.15
C GLU A 68 -1.08 6.94 -16.77
N VAL A 69 -1.21 6.45 -18.02
CA VAL A 69 -0.10 5.86 -18.75
C VAL A 69 0.45 6.85 -19.78
N ASN A 70 1.77 6.99 -19.81
CA ASN A 70 2.43 7.61 -20.94
C ASN A 70 2.40 6.64 -22.12
N ALA A 71 1.65 7.00 -23.16
CA ALA A 71 1.41 6.12 -24.30
C ALA A 71 2.68 5.70 -25.05
N ALA A 72 3.79 6.45 -24.98
CA ALA A 72 5.02 6.13 -25.70
C ALA A 72 6.05 5.37 -24.85
N THR A 73 6.02 5.54 -23.53
CA THR A 73 7.03 4.92 -22.64
C THR A 73 6.48 3.77 -21.82
N GLY A 74 5.15 3.67 -21.66
CA GLY A 74 4.54 2.68 -20.77
C GLY A 74 4.69 3.01 -19.29
N HIS A 75 5.24 4.18 -18.93
CA HIS A 75 5.27 4.64 -17.53
C HIS A 75 3.85 4.92 -17.06
N VAL A 76 3.50 4.33 -15.92
CA VAL A 76 2.19 4.48 -15.28
C VAL A 76 2.35 5.32 -14.03
N ALA A 77 1.70 6.48 -14.00
CA ALA A 77 1.72 7.41 -12.87
C ALA A 77 0.41 7.36 -12.07
N VAL A 78 0.51 7.64 -10.76
CA VAL A 78 -0.65 7.74 -9.87
C VAL A 78 -1.43 9.02 -10.15
N LYS A 79 -2.75 8.92 -10.31
CA LYS A 79 -3.66 10.04 -10.55
C LYS A 79 -4.59 10.31 -9.37
N ILE A 80 -5.01 9.24 -8.69
CA ILE A 80 -5.85 9.29 -7.48
C ILE A 80 -5.06 8.58 -6.38
N PRO A 81 -5.04 9.11 -5.14
CA PRO A 81 -4.37 8.46 -4.02
C PRO A 81 -4.78 6.99 -3.90
N LEU A 82 -3.78 6.14 -3.67
CA LEU A 82 -3.97 4.72 -3.42
C LEU A 82 -4.13 4.52 -1.91
N ASP A 83 -4.85 3.48 -1.53
CA ASP A 83 -5.18 3.16 -0.14
C ASP A 83 -5.33 1.64 -0.02
N ARG A 84 -4.34 1.03 0.62
CA ARG A 84 -4.22 -0.42 0.83
C ARG A 84 -5.20 -0.88 1.90
N GLU A 85 -5.52 -0.06 2.90
CA GLU A 85 -6.58 -0.33 3.88
C GLU A 85 -7.94 -0.50 3.20
N SER A 86 -8.20 0.27 2.14
CA SER A 86 -9.41 0.11 1.32
C SER A 86 -9.36 -1.14 0.44
N THR A 87 -8.26 -1.34 -0.29
CA THR A 87 -8.05 -2.53 -1.12
C THR A 87 -6.57 -2.83 -1.31
N ASN A 88 -6.15 -4.05 -0.99
CA ASN A 88 -4.75 -4.46 -1.12
C ASN A 88 -4.37 -4.98 -2.52
N VAL A 89 -5.35 -5.21 -3.40
CA VAL A 89 -5.14 -5.68 -4.77
C VAL A 89 -6.01 -4.89 -5.73
N MET A 90 -5.44 -4.46 -6.85
CA MET A 90 -6.16 -3.78 -7.93
C MET A 90 -5.91 -4.50 -9.25
N ALA A 91 -6.98 -4.74 -10.02
CA ALA A 91 -6.89 -5.25 -11.39
C ALA A 91 -6.93 -4.08 -12.39
N LEU A 92 -6.02 -4.09 -13.37
CA LEU A 92 -5.91 -3.08 -14.42
C LEU A 92 -5.78 -3.76 -15.77
N GLN A 93 -6.43 -3.25 -16.81
CA GLN A 93 -6.32 -3.82 -18.15
C GLN A 93 -5.44 -2.91 -19.00
N VAL A 94 -4.57 -3.51 -19.80
CA VAL A 94 -3.67 -2.81 -20.73
C VAL A 94 -3.87 -3.32 -22.14
N ILE A 95 -3.73 -2.43 -23.12
CA ILE A 95 -3.52 -2.81 -24.52
C ILE A 95 -2.17 -2.25 -24.95
N VAL A 96 -1.30 -3.14 -25.45
CA VAL A 96 -0.02 -2.80 -26.07
C VAL A 96 -0.15 -2.94 -27.58
N SER A 97 0.30 -1.93 -28.33
CA SER A 97 0.12 -1.87 -29.78
C SER A 97 1.42 -1.47 -30.47
N ASP A 98 1.85 -2.25 -31.46
CA ASP A 98 2.92 -1.90 -32.42
C ASP A 98 2.39 -1.04 -33.59
N GLY A 99 1.07 -0.86 -33.66
CA GLY A 99 0.36 -0.17 -34.74
C GLY A 99 -0.66 -1.11 -35.39
N PRO A 100 -0.24 -2.08 -36.23
CA PRO A 100 -1.15 -3.02 -36.87
C PRO A 100 -1.72 -4.09 -35.91
N ASN A 101 -0.98 -4.47 -34.87
CA ASN A 101 -1.35 -5.49 -33.91
C ASN A 101 -1.61 -4.89 -32.53
N GLN A 102 -2.47 -5.57 -31.76
CA GLN A 102 -2.80 -5.20 -30.39
C GLN A 102 -2.80 -6.44 -29.51
N THR A 103 -2.11 -6.34 -28.37
CA THR A 103 -2.03 -7.39 -27.37
C THR A 103 -2.68 -6.88 -26.07
N PRO A 104 -3.86 -7.41 -25.70
CA PRO A 104 -4.46 -7.10 -24.40
C PRO A 104 -3.76 -7.86 -23.27
N GLY A 105 -3.74 -7.29 -22.08
CA GLY A 105 -3.24 -7.94 -20.86
C GLY A 105 -4.00 -7.51 -19.61
N ASP A 106 -4.19 -8.44 -18.69
CA ASP A 106 -4.74 -8.16 -17.36
C ASP A 106 -3.57 -8.08 -16.37
N LEU A 107 -3.36 -6.90 -15.80
CA LEU A 107 -2.33 -6.61 -14.81
C LEU A 107 -2.91 -6.69 -13.40
N THR A 108 -2.15 -7.28 -12.48
CA THR A 108 -2.45 -7.31 -11.05
C THR A 108 -1.49 -6.40 -10.30
N LEU A 109 -2.02 -5.39 -9.62
CA LEU A 109 -1.27 -4.51 -8.75
C LEU A 109 -1.46 -4.97 -7.31
N ILE A 110 -0.36 -5.27 -6.62
CA ILE A 110 -0.34 -5.58 -5.19
C ILE A 110 0.09 -4.31 -4.47
N LEU A 111 -0.82 -3.74 -3.68
CA LEU A 111 -0.51 -2.55 -2.90
C LEU A 111 0.32 -2.93 -1.68
N LEU A 112 1.46 -2.25 -1.53
CA LEU A 112 2.36 -2.39 -0.40
C LEU A 112 2.00 -1.37 0.67
N ASP A 113 2.01 -1.85 1.90
CA ASP A 113 1.74 -1.11 3.12
C ASP A 113 2.74 0.02 3.35
N ALA A 114 2.22 1.22 3.60
CA ALA A 114 2.95 2.36 4.12
C ALA A 114 2.44 2.69 5.53
N ASN A 115 3.32 3.16 6.42
CA ASN A 115 2.90 3.58 7.76
C ASN A 115 2.30 4.98 7.69
N ASP A 116 1.03 5.08 7.30
CA ASP A 116 0.29 6.32 7.18
C ASP A 116 -0.95 6.41 8.10
N ASN A 117 -1.27 5.32 8.80
CA ASN A 117 -2.27 5.32 9.86
C ASN A 117 -1.65 5.61 11.24
N ARG A 118 -2.53 5.85 12.21
CA ARG A 118 -2.16 6.02 13.61
C ARG A 118 -3.14 5.25 14.49
N PRO A 119 -2.75 4.88 15.71
CA PRO A 119 -3.65 4.17 16.61
C PRO A 119 -4.88 5.00 16.95
N ILE A 120 -6.05 4.38 16.86
CA ILE A 120 -7.34 4.95 17.24
C ILE A 120 -7.88 4.13 18.40
N PHE A 121 -8.16 4.78 19.54
CA PHE A 121 -8.80 4.13 20.68
C PHE A 121 -10.25 3.74 20.37
N ASP A 122 -10.67 2.58 20.86
CA ASP A 122 -12.04 2.06 20.71
C ASP A 122 -13.07 2.93 21.44
N GLN A 123 -12.65 3.62 22.51
CA GLN A 123 -13.49 4.54 23.28
C GLN A 123 -12.81 5.90 23.45
N PRO A 124 -13.58 7.00 23.41
CA PRO A 124 -13.04 8.35 23.59
C PRO A 124 -12.64 8.66 25.04
N SER A 125 -13.23 7.95 26.02
CA SER A 125 -12.89 8.04 27.43
C SER A 125 -13.24 6.76 28.17
N TYR A 126 -12.58 6.53 29.30
CA TYR A 126 -12.85 5.44 30.23
C TYR A 126 -13.06 6.02 31.62
N ASP A 127 -14.27 5.86 32.15
CA ASP A 127 -14.66 6.36 33.48
C ASP A 127 -15.04 5.17 34.36
N ILE A 128 -14.31 4.97 35.45
CA ILE A 128 -14.55 3.89 36.41
C ILE A 128 -14.54 4.43 37.84
N SER A 129 -15.21 3.74 38.74
CA SER A 129 -15.18 4.00 40.18
C SER A 129 -14.63 2.79 40.90
N ILE A 130 -13.62 2.99 41.74
CA ILE A 130 -12.96 1.93 42.51
C ILE A 130 -12.94 2.27 44.00
N PRO A 131 -13.11 1.29 44.90
CA PRO A 131 -12.92 1.52 46.33
C PRO A 131 -11.47 1.89 46.67
N GLU A 132 -11.24 2.74 47.66
CA GLU A 132 -9.87 3.01 48.15
C GLU A 132 -9.20 1.74 48.73
N THR A 133 -9.99 0.74 49.10
CA THR A 133 -9.54 -0.57 49.59
C THR A 133 -9.09 -1.52 48.47
N THR A 134 -9.13 -1.08 47.20
CA THR A 134 -8.64 -1.87 46.06
C THR A 134 -7.19 -2.29 46.28
N ALA A 135 -6.93 -3.59 46.18
CA ALA A 135 -5.60 -4.14 46.44
C ALA A 135 -4.58 -3.66 45.40
N VAL A 136 -3.35 -3.38 45.83
CA VAL A 136 -2.22 -3.14 44.91
C VAL A 136 -1.99 -4.39 44.06
N GLY A 137 -1.76 -4.19 42.77
CA GLY A 137 -1.66 -5.23 41.75
C GLY A 137 -2.98 -5.54 41.04
N SER A 138 -4.12 -5.03 41.53
CA SER A 138 -5.42 -5.21 40.88
C SER A 138 -5.45 -4.61 39.48
N SER A 139 -6.05 -5.35 38.55
CA SER A 139 -6.47 -4.84 37.24
C SER A 139 -7.66 -3.90 37.42
N LEU A 140 -7.58 -2.69 36.88
CA LEU A 140 -8.62 -1.67 37.03
C LEU A 140 -9.54 -1.66 35.82
N PHE A 141 -8.95 -1.50 34.64
CA PHE A 141 -9.62 -1.51 33.35
C PHE A 141 -8.60 -1.79 32.25
N LYS A 142 -9.10 -2.02 31.04
CA LYS A 142 -8.27 -2.25 29.86
C LYS A 142 -8.66 -1.26 28.78
N VAL A 143 -7.67 -0.55 28.24
CA VAL A 143 -7.85 0.26 27.03
C VAL A 143 -7.51 -0.58 25.81
N SER A 144 -8.07 -0.20 24.67
CA SER A 144 -7.80 -0.84 23.39
C SER A 144 -7.78 0.23 22.31
N ALA A 145 -6.77 0.16 21.45
CA ALA A 145 -6.61 0.98 20.27
C ALA A 145 -6.13 0.11 19.12
N ASN A 146 -6.59 0.46 17.93
CA ASN A 146 -6.31 -0.26 16.70
C ASN A 146 -5.61 0.67 15.73
N ASP A 147 -4.61 0.13 15.05
CA ASP A 147 -3.95 0.75 13.91
C ASP A 147 -4.27 -0.10 12.67
N ALA A 148 -4.51 0.55 11.54
CA ALA A 148 -4.98 -0.12 10.33
C ALA A 148 -3.83 -0.66 9.46
N ASP A 149 -2.61 -0.18 9.70
CA ASP A 149 -1.39 -0.65 9.05
C ASP A 149 -1.13 -2.13 9.36
N THR A 150 -0.31 -2.80 8.54
CA THR A 150 0.03 -4.21 8.74
C THR A 150 1.39 -4.43 9.41
N GLY A 151 1.64 -5.68 9.83
CA GLY A 151 2.91 -6.06 10.42
C GLY A 151 3.27 -5.22 11.64
N ALA A 152 4.53 -4.81 11.76
CA ALA A 152 5.00 -4.02 12.90
C ALA A 152 4.46 -2.57 12.91
N ALA A 153 4.04 -2.03 11.77
CA ALA A 153 3.40 -0.71 11.71
C ALA A 153 2.01 -0.74 12.37
N GLY A 154 1.30 -1.88 12.33
CA GLY A 154 0.03 -2.06 13.05
C GLY A 154 0.14 -2.42 14.54
N VAL A 155 1.34 -2.67 15.08
CA VAL A 155 1.50 -3.13 16.47
C VAL A 155 1.49 -1.96 17.44
N VAL A 156 0.35 -1.81 18.13
CA VAL A 156 0.12 -0.76 19.13
C VAL A 156 0.80 -1.07 20.46
N SER A 157 1.45 -0.05 21.04
CA SER A 157 1.95 -0.02 22.41
C SER A 157 1.34 1.13 23.21
N TYR A 158 1.10 0.89 24.50
CA TYR A 158 0.43 1.84 25.40
C TYR A 158 1.37 2.40 26.47
N SER A 159 1.13 3.65 26.87
CA SER A 159 1.83 4.29 27.99
C SER A 159 0.93 5.29 28.72
N ILE A 160 1.12 5.45 30.03
CA ILE A 160 0.53 6.55 30.80
C ILE A 160 1.51 7.72 30.71
N THR A 161 1.13 8.78 30.01
CA THR A 161 1.98 9.95 29.77
C THR A 161 1.77 11.06 30.78
N MET A 162 0.59 11.10 31.42
CA MET A 162 0.31 12.07 32.49
C MET A 162 -0.66 11.49 33.51
N VAL A 163 -0.48 11.87 34.78
CA VAL A 163 -1.41 11.59 35.87
C VAL A 163 -1.74 12.89 36.59
N THR A 164 -3.03 13.18 36.76
CA THR A 164 -3.53 14.38 37.43
C THR A 164 -4.54 13.99 38.52
N PRO A 165 -4.39 14.46 39.77
CA PRO A 165 -3.29 15.28 40.29
C PRO A 165 -1.94 14.53 40.37
N SER A 166 -0.85 15.28 40.50
CA SER A 166 0.53 14.75 40.40
C SER A 166 0.92 13.80 41.53
N ASN A 167 0.22 13.82 42.66
CA ASN A 167 0.40 12.83 43.72
C ASN A 167 -0.11 11.42 43.32
N GLY A 168 -0.78 11.29 42.17
CA GLY A 168 -1.11 10.01 41.54
C GLY A 168 0.03 9.40 40.73
N VAL A 169 1.11 10.15 40.47
CA VAL A 169 2.27 9.64 39.72
C VAL A 169 2.87 8.43 40.46
N GLY A 170 3.03 7.32 39.74
CA GLY A 170 3.52 6.05 40.30
C GLY A 170 2.45 5.18 40.99
N LEU A 171 1.22 5.65 41.14
CA LEU A 171 0.11 4.84 41.65
C LEU A 171 -0.51 3.92 40.59
N PHE A 172 -0.30 4.20 39.30
CA PHE A 172 -0.88 3.48 38.19
C PHE A 172 0.21 3.01 37.25
N ASP A 173 -0.01 1.84 36.65
CA ASP A 173 0.84 1.27 35.61
C ASP A 173 -0.03 0.79 34.45
N ILE A 174 0.54 0.70 33.26
CA ILE A 174 -0.14 0.14 32.09
C ILE A 174 0.74 -0.91 31.44
N VAL A 175 0.17 -2.08 31.20
CA VAL A 175 0.87 -3.14 30.44
C VAL A 175 0.93 -2.70 28.98
N SER A 176 2.13 -2.38 28.49
CA SER A 176 2.31 -1.74 27.19
C SER A 176 1.80 -2.54 26.00
N THR A 177 1.72 -3.87 26.08
CA THR A 177 1.25 -4.72 24.98
C THR A 177 -0.24 -5.06 25.04
N THR A 178 -0.88 -4.93 26.21
CA THR A 178 -2.29 -5.30 26.38
C THR A 178 -3.20 -4.12 26.68
N GLY A 179 -2.66 -2.96 27.08
CA GLY A 179 -3.46 -1.82 27.52
C GLY A 179 -4.13 -2.02 28.88
N GLU A 180 -3.76 -3.06 29.63
CA GLU A 180 -4.28 -3.33 30.97
C GLU A 180 -3.70 -2.33 31.98
N VAL A 181 -4.57 -1.52 32.60
CA VAL A 181 -4.19 -0.55 33.62
C VAL A 181 -4.30 -1.20 35.01
N LYS A 182 -3.21 -1.12 35.77
CA LYS A 182 -3.08 -1.73 37.10
C LYS A 182 -2.83 -0.69 38.18
N LEU A 183 -3.32 -0.99 39.38
CA LEU A 183 -3.00 -0.23 40.57
C LEU A 183 -1.63 -0.65 41.11
N LYS A 184 -0.71 0.29 41.27
CA LYS A 184 0.66 0.07 41.77
C LYS A 184 0.88 0.62 43.18
N GLY A 185 0.06 1.57 43.62
CA GLY A 185 0.14 2.16 44.96
C GLY A 185 -1.18 2.10 45.72
N LYS A 186 -1.12 2.24 47.05
CA LYS A 186 -2.32 2.29 47.88
C LYS A 186 -3.06 3.60 47.65
N LEU A 187 -4.39 3.52 47.60
CA LEU A 187 -5.27 4.68 47.51
C LEU A 187 -5.68 5.14 48.90
N ASN A 188 -5.99 6.43 49.03
CA ASN A 188 -6.64 6.98 50.22
C ASN A 188 -7.52 8.15 49.80
N TYR A 189 -8.83 7.95 49.89
CA TYR A 189 -9.83 8.94 49.49
C TYR A 189 -9.74 10.22 50.32
N ASN A 190 -9.42 10.10 51.61
CA ASN A 190 -9.43 11.21 52.56
C ASN A 190 -8.17 12.08 52.48
N THR A 191 -7.02 11.53 52.07
CA THR A 191 -5.72 12.24 52.10
C THR A 191 -5.00 12.34 50.76
N MET A 192 -5.32 11.52 49.77
CA MET A 192 -4.60 11.47 48.49
C MET A 192 -5.44 11.99 47.30
N GLY A 193 -6.75 12.15 47.47
CA GLY A 193 -7.63 12.73 46.47
C GLY A 193 -8.83 11.85 46.14
N THR A 194 -9.86 12.46 45.57
CA THR A 194 -11.13 11.81 45.26
C THR A 194 -11.22 11.32 43.81
N PHE A 195 -10.26 11.73 42.95
CA PHE A 195 -10.18 11.31 41.56
C PHE A 195 -8.74 11.34 41.06
N TYR A 196 -8.48 10.54 40.02
CA TYR A 196 -7.27 10.62 39.20
C TYR A 196 -7.68 10.58 37.73
N ARG A 197 -7.02 11.38 36.90
CA ARG A 197 -7.13 11.35 35.45
C ARG A 197 -5.81 10.85 34.88
N LEU A 198 -5.89 9.78 34.10
CA LEU A 198 -4.77 9.20 33.38
C LEU A 198 -4.85 9.66 31.92
N GLN A 199 -3.81 10.32 31.43
CA GLN A 199 -3.63 10.52 30.00
C GLN A 199 -2.85 9.33 29.47
N ILE A 200 -3.50 8.55 28.60
CA ILE A 200 -2.92 7.35 28.00
C ILE A 200 -2.64 7.65 26.53
N THR A 201 -1.46 7.24 26.06
CA THR A 201 -1.05 7.37 24.66
C THR A 201 -0.83 5.99 24.07
N ALA A 202 -1.38 5.77 22.87
CA ALA A 202 -1.13 4.61 22.03
C ALA A 202 -0.18 5.02 20.90
N THR A 203 0.85 4.23 20.64
CA THR A 203 1.85 4.49 19.60
C THR A 203 2.20 3.19 18.89
N VAL A 204 2.56 3.28 17.61
CA VAL A 204 3.17 2.17 16.88
C VAL A 204 4.68 2.32 16.86
N SER A 205 5.39 1.22 16.66
CA SER A 205 6.83 1.27 16.46
C SER A 205 7.11 1.82 15.06
N LEU A 206 7.93 2.87 14.94
CA LEU A 206 8.38 3.37 13.63
C LEU A 206 9.15 2.26 12.91
N ASN A 207 8.46 1.51 12.04
CA ASN A 207 9.12 0.44 11.31
C ASN A 207 9.87 1.04 10.11
N MET A 208 11.15 1.34 10.31
CA MET A 208 12.03 1.78 9.23
C MET A 208 12.04 0.79 8.04
N SER A 209 11.73 -0.50 8.23
CA SER A 209 11.73 -1.49 7.15
C SER A 209 10.59 -1.31 6.15
N LEU A 210 9.40 -0.88 6.58
CA LEU A 210 8.26 -0.63 5.67
C LEU A 210 8.56 0.58 4.78
N ASN A 211 9.12 1.64 5.37
CA ASN A 211 9.63 2.78 4.62
C ASN A 211 10.74 2.35 3.64
N ILE A 212 11.65 1.45 4.03
CA ILE A 212 12.72 0.94 3.13
C ILE A 212 12.14 0.09 2.00
N ILE A 213 11.14 -0.76 2.25
CA ILE A 213 10.47 -1.54 1.20
C ILE A 213 9.90 -0.57 0.17
N CYS A 214 9.12 0.41 0.60
CA CYS A 214 8.54 1.36 -0.34
C CYS A 214 9.56 2.28 -1.02
N LEU A 215 10.62 2.68 -0.31
CA LEU A 215 11.73 3.41 -0.92
C LEU A 215 12.39 2.62 -2.05
N ASN A 216 12.56 1.30 -1.93
CA ASN A 216 13.15 0.49 -3.00
C ASN A 216 12.27 0.42 -4.26
N TYR A 217 10.95 0.52 -4.12
CA TYR A 217 10.01 0.54 -5.25
C TYR A 217 9.78 1.95 -5.84
N LYS A 218 10.27 3.00 -5.18
CA LYS A 218 10.15 4.40 -5.61
C LYS A 218 11.33 4.93 -6.44
N ILE A 219 12.33 4.10 -6.74
CA ILE A 219 13.57 4.50 -7.45
C ILE A 219 13.48 4.20 -8.97
N LEU A 220 12.26 3.95 -9.50
CA LEU A 220 12.02 3.83 -10.94
C LEU A 220 11.84 5.20 -11.61
#